data_AF-A0A7Y0XVU7-F1
#
_entry.id   AF-A0A7Y0XVU7-F1
#
_cell.length_a   1.000
_cell.length_b   1.000
_cell.length_c   1.000
_cell.angle_alpha   90.00
_cell.angle_beta   90.00
_cell.angle_gamma   90.00
#
_symmetry.space_group_name_H-M   'P 1'
#
loop_
_entity.id
_entity.type
_entity.pdbx_description
1 polymer ?
#
loop_
_entity_poly.entity_id
_entity_poly.type
_entity_poly.pdbx_seq_one_letter_code
_entity_poly.pdbx_strand_id
1 'polypeptide(L)' 'MIDLNIQVQSEPVTRRFRLKKEVSEEFDLYVKAAQEKTKGADESLVLEAILRNHLKRDKGFRAWLQKREK' A
#
# COMPACT_ATOMS: atom_id res chain seq x y z
N MET A 1 -1.44 -18.89 -15.90
CA MET A 1 -1.38 -19.37 -14.50
C MET A 1 -0.20 -18.70 -13.84
N ILE A 2 -0.42 -17.89 -12.81
CA ILE A 2 0.65 -17.35 -11.97
C ILE A 2 0.56 -18.13 -10.67
N ASP A 3 1.54 -18.98 -10.42
CA ASP A 3 1.72 -19.63 -9.13
C ASP A 3 2.88 -18.91 -8.42
N LEU A 4 2.57 -18.30 -7.27
CA LEU A 4 3.52 -17.59 -6.43
C LEU A 4 3.32 -18.10 -5.01
N ASN A 5 4.07 -19.14 -4.67
CA ASN A 5 4.11 -19.69 -3.32
C ASN A 5 4.95 -18.75 -2.44
N ILE A 6 4.29 -17.75 -1.87
CA ILE A 6 4.86 -16.79 -0.92
C ILE A 6 4.54 -17.31 0.48
N GLN A 7 5.55 -17.57 1.31
CA GLN A 7 5.31 -17.82 2.73
C GLN A 7 4.79 -16.53 3.39
N VAL A 8 3.49 -16.55 3.69
CA VAL A 8 2.68 -15.43 4.18
C VAL A 8 3.04 -15.15 5.64
N GLN A 9 3.53 -13.94 5.94
CA GLN A 9 3.57 -13.46 7.33
C GLN A 9 2.14 -13.44 7.88
N SER A 10 1.95 -14.11 9.01
CA SER A 10 0.64 -14.59 9.47
C SER A 10 -0.22 -13.58 10.24
N GLU A 11 0.26 -12.35 10.50
CA GLU A 11 -0.55 -11.33 11.19
C GLU A 11 -0.35 -9.92 10.59
N PRO A 12 -1.42 -9.10 10.54
CA PRO A 12 -1.33 -7.71 10.10
C PRO A 12 -0.39 -6.91 11.01
N VAL A 13 0.57 -6.20 10.42
CA VAL A 13 1.56 -5.41 11.16
C VAL A 13 1.13 -3.94 11.21
N THR A 14 0.89 -3.42 12.40
CA THR A 14 0.63 -1.99 12.60
C THR A 14 1.92 -1.19 12.55
N ARG A 15 1.98 -0.19 11.65
CA ARG A 15 3.06 0.79 11.61
C ARG A 15 2.54 2.19 11.88
N ARG A 16 3.26 2.96 12.68
CA ARG A 16 2.95 4.36 12.97
C ARG A 16 3.88 5.27 12.18
N PHE A 17 3.32 6.17 11.40
CA PHE A 17 4.05 7.15 10.62
C PHE A 17 3.70 8.56 11.10
N ARG A 18 4.67 9.47 11.05
CA ARG A 18 4.40 10.90 11.17
C ARG A 18 4.33 11.48 9.76
N LEU A 19 3.18 12.04 9.41
CA LEU A 19 2.98 12.76 8.17
C LEU A 19 3.05 14.26 8.45
N LYS A 20 3.49 15.03 7.45
CA LYS A 20 3.32 16.49 7.48
C LYS A 20 1.83 16.82 7.33
N LYS A 21 1.42 17.96 7.89
CA LYS A 21 0.02 18.37 7.91
C LYS A 21 -0.58 18.40 6.51
N GLU A 22 0.13 18.99 5.56
CA GLU A 22 -0.33 19.18 4.17
C GLU A 22 -0.58 17.83 3.49
N VAL A 23 0.32 16.85 3.72
CA VAL A 23 0.19 15.50 3.18
C VAL A 23 -0.98 14.75 3.83
N SER A 24 -1.23 14.98 5.12
CA SER A 24 -2.37 14.39 5.81
C SER A 24 -3.70 14.90 5.25
N GLU A 25 -3.79 16.20 5.00
CA GLU A 25 -5.01 16.82 4.44
C GLU A 25 -5.29 16.30 3.02
N GLU A 26 -4.27 16.15 2.17
CA GLU A 26 -4.40 15.53 0.85
C GLU A 26 -4.81 14.06 0.94
N PHE A 27 -4.27 13.32 1.91
CA PHE A 27 -4.63 11.92 2.13
C PHE A 27 -6.10 11.77 2.56
N ASP A 28 -6.63 12.66 3.40
CA ASP A 28 -8.04 12.63 3.80
C ASP A 28 -8.98 12.81 2.59
N LEU A 29 -8.59 13.59 1.58
CA LEU A 29 -9.35 13.71 0.33
C LEU A 29 -9.39 12.39 -0.44
N TYR A 30 -8.29 11.64 -0.47
CA TYR A 30 -8.25 10.29 -1.06
C TYR A 30 -9.18 9.32 -0.32
N VAL A 31 -9.21 9.40 1.01
CA VAL A 31 -10.07 8.54 1.83
C VAL A 31 -11.54 8.84 1.55
N LYS A 32 -11.93 10.12 1.50
CA LYS A 32 -13.29 10.53 1.12
C LYS A 32 -13.68 10.03 -0.26
N ALA A 33 -12.82 10.21 -1.26
CA ALA A 33 -13.07 9.75 -2.62
C ALA A 33 -13.20 8.22 -2.72
N ALA A 34 -12.49 7.47 -1.87
CA ALA A 34 -12.61 6.02 -1.79
C ALA A 34 -13.93 5.59 -1.14
N GLN A 35 -14.36 6.29 -0.08
CA GLN A 35 -15.63 6.04 0.62
C GLN A 35 -16.86 6.24 -0.27
N GLU A 36 -16.81 7.21 -1.19
CA GLU A 36 -17.86 7.42 -2.19
C GLU A 36 -18.02 6.24 -3.15
N LYS A 37 -16.94 5.51 -3.43
CA LYS A 37 -16.90 4.41 -4.41
C LYS A 37 -16.99 3.03 -3.77
N THR A 38 -16.63 2.91 -2.50
CA THR A 38 -16.53 1.62 -1.80
C THR A 38 -16.99 1.78 -0.36
N LYS A 39 -18.11 1.14 -0.04
CA LYS A 39 -18.68 1.14 1.30
C LYS A 39 -17.71 0.46 2.27
N GLY A 40 -17.32 1.18 3.33
CA GLY A 40 -16.39 0.68 4.34
C GLY A 40 -14.91 0.90 4.01
N ALA A 41 -14.57 1.74 3.03
CA ALA A 41 -13.20 2.17 2.83
C ALA A 41 -12.71 3.02 4.03
N ASP A 42 -11.57 2.65 4.59
CA ASP A 42 -10.89 3.34 5.69
C ASP A 42 -9.48 3.79 5.27
N GLU A 43 -8.79 4.51 6.16
CA GLU A 43 -7.43 5.00 5.92
C GLU A 43 -6.46 3.86 5.60
N SER A 44 -6.60 2.73 6.28
CA SER A 44 -5.71 1.58 6.11
C SER A 44 -5.82 1.00 4.70
N LEU A 45 -7.04 0.80 4.22
CA LEU A 45 -7.32 0.28 2.89
C LEU A 45 -6.80 1.22 1.79
N VAL A 46 -7.00 2.52 1.97
CA VAL A 46 -6.59 3.55 1.00
C VAL A 46 -5.06 3.64 0.96
N LEU A 47 -4.40 3.66 2.11
CA LEU A 47 -2.95 3.67 2.20
C LEU A 47 -2.35 2.40 1.60
N GLU A 48 -2.93 1.23 1.88
CA GLU A 48 -2.49 -0.03 1.30
C GLU A 48 -2.59 -0.01 -0.23
N ALA A 49 -3.71 0.48 -0.79
CA ALA A 49 -3.90 0.58 -2.23
C ALA A 49 -2.85 1.51 -2.89
N ILE A 50 -2.58 2.66 -2.27
CA ILE A 50 -1.55 3.60 -2.73
C ILE A 50 -0.17 2.95 -2.71
N LEU A 51 0.21 2.31 -1.60
CA LEU A 51 1.50 1.64 -1.45
C LEU A 51 1.67 0.50 -2.44
N ARG A 52 0.67 -0.38 -2.59
CA ARG A 52 0.70 -1.48 -3.57
C ARG A 52 0.86 -0.97 -4.99
N ASN A 53 0.15 0.09 -5.35
CA ASN A 53 0.27 0.69 -6.68
C ASN A 53 1.67 1.28 -6.91
N HIS A 54 2.24 1.95 -5.90
CA HIS A 54 3.59 2.50 -5.98
C HIS A 54 4.65 1.41 -6.12
N LEU A 55 4.63 0.41 -5.23
CA LEU A 55 5.58 -0.71 -5.23
C LEU A 55 5.53 -1.52 -6.54
N LYS A 56 4.33 -1.70 -7.12
CA LYS A 56 4.16 -2.38 -8.42
C LYS A 56 4.81 -1.60 -9.57
N ARG A 57 4.81 -0.26 -9.52
CA ARG A 57 5.32 0.59 -10.59
C ARG A 57 6.82 0.85 -10.47
N ASP A 58 7.36 0.86 -9.26
CA ASP A 58 8.78 1.10 -9.01
C ASP A 58 9.65 -0.01 -9.65
N LYS A 59 10.37 0.36 -10.72
CA LYS A 59 11.28 -0.54 -11.43
C LYS A 59 12.54 -0.84 -10.61
N GLY A 60 13.03 0.13 -9.84
CA GLY A 60 14.21 0.00 -9.00
C GLY A 60 13.96 -0.95 -7.84
N PHE A 61 12.83 -0.77 -7.16
CA PHE A 61 12.40 -1.67 -6.10
C PHE A 61 12.24 -3.11 -6.60
N ARG A 62 11.58 -3.30 -7.75
CA ARG A 62 11.41 -4.63 -8.36
C ARG A 62 12.74 -5.29 -8.75
N ALA A 63 13.65 -4.53 -9.36
CA ALA A 63 14.97 -5.05 -9.72
C ALA A 63 15.79 -5.42 -8.48
N TRP A 64 15.68 -4.66 -7.40
CA TRP A 64 16.29 -4.99 -6.11
C TRP A 64 15.67 -6.25 -5.49
N LEU A 65 14.35 -6.39 -5.52
CA LEU A 65 13.64 -7.56 -5.00
C LEU A 65 14.08 -8.85 -5.71
N GLN A 66 14.14 -8.84 -7.04
CA GLN A 66 14.58 -9.98 -7.86
C GLN A 66 16.04 -10.39 -7.61
N LYS A 67 16.92 -9.46 -7.23
CA LYS A 67 18.31 -9.78 -6.86
C LYS A 67 18.41 -10.50 -5.52
N ARG A 68 17.41 -10.36 -4.65
CA ARG A 68 17.40 -10.91 -3.30
C ARG A 68 16.81 -12.33 -3.24
N GLU A 69 16.05 -12.71 -4.26
CA GLU A 69 15.47 -14.05 -4.44
C GLU A 69 16.38 -15.00 -5.24
N LYS A 70 17.54 -14.51 -5.73
CA LYS A 70 18.62 -15.31 -6.32
C LYS A 70 19.67 -15.64 -5.28
#